data_AF-A0A7C4ZU51-F1
#
_entry.id   AF-A0A7C4ZU51-F1
#
_cell.length_a   1.000
_cell.length_b   1.000
_cell.length_c   1.000
_cell.angle_alpha   90.00
_cell.angle_beta   90.00
_cell.angle_gamma   90.00
#
_symmetry.space_group_name_H-M   'P 1'
#
loop_
_entity.id
_entity.type
_entity.pdbx_description
1 polymer ?
#
loop_
_entity_poly.entity_id
_entity_poly.type
_entity_poly.pdbx_seq_one_letter_code
_entity_poly.pdbx_strand_id
1 'polypeptide(L)'
;MKSSIGRIVRTFPLVFLVFSLSLIHLSFYVAANDEASSAISKAEDKLKMAFEAVLEAEKVGASVSALIGRLNEAGRILAEAESAYKAEAFSKAIAMAEECSTLADSVIGDASNLHERAIVNAQAAFWNNLAISIFGGAVFLVALFFAWGWFKRAYMNRMLNMKHEVSVNVED
;
A
#
# COMPACT_ATOMS: atom_id res chain seq x y z
N MET A 1 -9.43 81.24 0.13
CA MET A 1 -8.59 80.18 -0.50
C MET A 1 -7.63 79.46 0.44
N LYS A 2 -6.98 80.12 1.41
CA LYS A 2 -5.98 79.52 2.33
C LYS A 2 -6.53 78.41 3.27
N SER A 3 -7.81 78.46 3.64
CA SER A 3 -8.48 77.50 4.54
C SER A 3 -8.72 76.10 3.92
N SER A 4 -8.84 75.99 2.60
CA SER A 4 -9.05 74.69 1.94
C SER A 4 -7.76 73.92 1.70
N ILE A 5 -6.63 74.61 1.49
CA ILE A 5 -5.31 73.99 1.28
C ILE A 5 -4.81 73.32 2.56
N GLY A 6 -5.00 73.93 3.73
CA GLY A 6 -4.64 73.31 5.01
C GLY A 6 -5.43 72.04 5.34
N ARG A 7 -6.65 71.91 4.83
CA ARG A 7 -7.47 70.70 4.99
C ARG A 7 -6.96 69.54 4.13
N ILE A 8 -6.58 69.83 2.89
CA ILE A 8 -6.02 68.84 1.93
C ILE A 8 -4.67 68.31 2.42
N VAL A 9 -3.78 69.19 2.91
CA VAL A 9 -2.47 68.80 3.46
C VAL A 9 -2.61 67.89 4.69
N ARG A 10 -3.68 68.06 5.48
CA ARG A 10 -3.93 67.24 6.68
C ARG A 10 -4.58 65.89 6.37
N THR A 11 -5.35 65.78 5.28
CA THR A 11 -5.99 64.52 4.87
C THR A 11 -5.07 63.62 4.04
N PHE A 12 -4.08 64.19 3.34
CA PHE A 12 -3.13 63.45 2.53
C PHE A 12 -2.38 62.32 3.28
N PRO A 13 -1.80 62.53 4.49
CA PRO A 13 -1.11 61.45 5.22
C PRO A 13 -2.07 60.35 5.68
N LEU A 14 -3.33 60.69 5.99
CA LEU A 14 -4.37 59.71 6.34
C LEU A 14 -4.74 58.82 5.16
N VAL A 15 -4.90 59.41 3.97
CA VAL A 15 -5.17 58.66 2.74
C VAL A 15 -3.98 57.78 2.38
N PHE A 16 -2.75 58.29 2.49
CA PHE A 16 -1.54 57.52 2.25
C PHE A 16 -1.40 56.34 3.22
N LEU A 17 -1.76 56.51 4.50
CA LEU A 17 -1.75 55.46 5.51
C LEU A 17 -2.81 54.38 5.21
N VAL A 18 -4.03 54.76 4.84
CA VAL A 18 -5.06 53.77 4.45
C VAL A 18 -4.63 53.01 3.19
N PHE A 19 -4.04 53.72 2.22
CA PHE A 19 -3.52 53.11 1.00
C PHE A 19 -2.36 52.14 1.30
N SER A 20 -1.41 52.52 2.15
CA SER A 20 -0.31 51.63 2.55
C SER A 20 -0.79 50.40 3.32
N LEU A 21 -1.76 50.53 4.23
CA LEU A 21 -2.39 49.38 4.89
C LEU A 21 -3.10 48.46 3.89
N SER A 22 -3.79 49.02 2.89
CA SER A 22 -4.47 48.22 1.86
C SER A 22 -3.50 47.42 1.01
N LEU A 23 -2.32 47.98 0.70
CA LEU A 23 -1.27 47.29 -0.05
C LEU A 23 -0.67 46.12 0.76
N ILE A 24 -0.46 46.31 2.07
CA ILE A 24 0.08 45.25 2.94
C ILE A 24 -0.90 44.06 3.02
N HIS A 25 -2.20 44.34 3.17
CA HIS A 25 -3.23 43.29 3.18
C HIS A 25 -3.29 42.50 1.87
N LEU A 26 -3.17 43.18 0.74
CA LEU A 26 -3.19 42.53 -0.57
C LEU A 26 -1.99 41.58 -0.75
N SER A 27 -0.78 42.02 -0.37
CA SER A 27 0.42 41.17 -0.45
C SER A 27 0.33 39.93 0.43
N PHE A 28 -0.17 40.06 1.66
CA PHE A 28 -0.35 38.92 2.55
C PHE A 28 -1.40 37.94 2.03
N TYR A 29 -2.53 38.45 1.53
CA TYR A 29 -3.60 37.63 0.95
C TYR A 29 -3.09 36.80 -0.24
N VAL A 30 -2.37 37.43 -1.18
CA VAL A 30 -1.83 36.73 -2.36
C VAL A 30 -0.85 35.63 -1.95
N ALA A 31 0.03 35.90 -0.99
CA ALA A 31 1.01 34.92 -0.51
C ALA A 31 0.32 33.72 0.16
N ALA A 32 -0.65 33.97 1.06
CA ALA A 32 -1.38 32.90 1.75
C ALA A 32 -2.23 32.06 0.79
N ASN A 33 -2.81 32.68 -0.24
CA ASN A 33 -3.58 31.99 -1.26
C ASN A 33 -2.70 31.06 -2.11
N ASP A 34 -1.55 31.55 -2.57
CA ASP A 34 -0.59 30.76 -3.35
C ASP A 34 -0.05 29.56 -2.53
N GLU A 35 0.33 29.81 -1.28
CA GLU A 35 0.79 28.77 -0.36
C GLU A 35 -0.28 27.70 -0.12
N ALA A 36 -1.54 28.10 0.13
CA ALA A 36 -2.64 27.16 0.32
C ALA A 36 -2.95 26.35 -0.95
N SER A 37 -2.95 26.98 -2.13
CA SER A 37 -3.15 26.29 -3.40
C SER A 37 -2.02 25.28 -3.68
N SER A 38 -0.77 25.66 -3.40
CA SER A 38 0.40 24.79 -3.55
C SER A 38 0.34 23.59 -2.60
N ALA A 39 -0.04 23.82 -1.33
CA ALA A 39 -0.21 22.77 -0.34
C ALA A 39 -1.28 21.75 -0.75
N ILE A 40 -2.44 22.22 -1.24
CA ILE A 40 -3.52 21.34 -1.73
C ILE A 40 -3.05 20.51 -2.93
N SER A 41 -2.42 21.14 -3.93
CA SER A 41 -1.90 20.42 -5.10
C SER A 41 -0.87 19.35 -4.71
N LYS A 42 0.01 19.66 -3.77
CA LYS A 42 0.96 18.67 -3.24
C LYS A 42 0.26 17.51 -2.53
N ALA A 43 -0.81 17.80 -1.76
CA ALA A 43 -1.60 16.78 -1.08
C ALA A 43 -2.36 15.88 -2.06
N GLU A 44 -2.90 16.44 -3.15
CA GLU A 44 -3.51 15.69 -4.26
C GLU A 44 -2.53 14.70 -4.89
N ASP A 45 -1.33 15.18 -5.24
CA ASP A 45 -0.29 14.34 -5.84
C ASP A 45 0.12 13.20 -4.89
N LYS A 46 0.27 13.51 -3.59
CA LYS A 46 0.57 12.53 -2.55
C LYS A 46 -0.52 11.49 -2.40
N LEU A 47 -1.79 11.92 -2.38
CA LEU A 47 -2.93 11.03 -2.30
C LEU A 47 -2.99 10.10 -3.53
N LYS A 48 -2.74 10.64 -4.73
CA LYS A 48 -2.66 9.84 -5.96
C LYS A 48 -1.55 8.79 -5.89
N MET A 49 -0.35 9.16 -5.45
CA MET A 49 0.75 8.20 -5.23
C MET A 49 0.37 7.12 -4.21
N ALA A 50 -0.37 7.48 -3.16
CA ALA A 50 -0.86 6.52 -2.16
C ALA A 50 -1.86 5.53 -2.76
N PHE A 51 -2.78 5.98 -3.62
CA PHE A 51 -3.68 5.09 -4.37
C PHE A 51 -2.90 4.13 -5.28
N GLU A 52 -1.91 4.63 -6.02
CA GLU A 52 -1.06 3.82 -6.89
C GLU A 52 -0.30 2.74 -6.10
N ALA A 53 0.30 3.11 -4.96
CA ALA A 53 1.03 2.17 -4.10
C ALA A 53 0.11 1.08 -3.52
N VAL A 54 -1.10 1.45 -3.08
CA VAL A 54 -2.10 0.48 -2.59
C VAL A 54 -2.54 -0.47 -3.70
N LEU A 55 -2.75 0.05 -4.92
CA LEU A 55 -3.11 -0.77 -6.08
C LEU A 55 -1.98 -1.75 -6.45
N GLU A 56 -0.71 -1.34 -6.35
CA GLU A 56 0.43 -2.25 -6.56
C GLU A 56 0.49 -3.35 -5.51
N ALA A 57 0.29 -3.02 -4.23
CA ALA A 57 0.21 -4.02 -3.16
C ALA A 57 -0.95 -5.01 -3.39
N GLU A 58 -2.11 -4.54 -3.82
CA GLU A 58 -3.26 -5.40 -4.14
C GLU A 58 -2.98 -6.33 -5.33
N LYS A 59 -2.30 -5.85 -6.37
CA LYS A 59 -1.95 -6.67 -7.57
C LYS A 59 -1.10 -7.89 -7.23
N VAL A 60 -0.29 -7.83 -6.18
CA VAL A 60 0.50 -8.97 -5.69
C VAL A 60 -0.23 -9.82 -4.64
N GLY A 61 -1.53 -9.56 -4.43
CA GLY A 61 -2.39 -10.30 -3.53
C GLY A 61 -2.31 -9.88 -2.06
N ALA A 62 -1.77 -8.70 -1.75
CA ALA A 62 -1.76 -8.20 -0.39
C ALA A 62 -3.16 -7.74 0.06
N SER A 63 -3.47 -7.91 1.34
CA SER A 63 -4.72 -7.42 1.92
C SER A 63 -4.64 -5.91 2.17
N VAL A 64 -5.40 -5.13 1.39
CA VAL A 64 -5.36 -3.66 1.40
C VAL A 64 -6.53 -3.00 2.14
N SER A 65 -7.46 -3.76 2.73
CA SER A 65 -8.70 -3.22 3.30
C SER A 65 -8.47 -2.12 4.36
N ALA A 66 -7.44 -2.27 5.20
CA ALA A 66 -7.08 -1.26 6.19
C ALA A 66 -6.51 0.02 5.54
N LEU A 67 -5.77 -0.11 4.44
CA LEU A 67 -5.21 1.03 3.70
C LEU A 67 -6.28 1.80 2.94
N ILE A 68 -7.29 1.10 2.38
CA ILE A 68 -8.44 1.74 1.74
C ILE A 68 -9.20 2.64 2.72
N GLY A 69 -9.41 2.18 3.97
CA GLY A 69 -10.04 3.01 5.01
C GLY A 69 -9.28 4.32 5.27
N ARG A 70 -7.95 4.26 5.25
CA ARG A 70 -7.08 5.44 5.44
C ARG A 70 -7.02 6.35 4.21
N LEU A 71 -7.08 5.79 3.01
CA LEU A 71 -7.20 6.58 1.77
C LEU A 71 -8.51 7.35 1.72
N ASN A 72 -9.62 6.73 2.15
CA ASN A 72 -10.90 7.42 2.24
C ASN A 72 -10.84 8.58 3.23
N GLU A 73 -10.17 8.39 4.37
CA GLU A 73 -9.97 9.44 5.35
C GLU A 73 -9.09 10.58 4.81
N ALA A 74 -7.98 10.26 4.13
CA ALA A 74 -7.14 11.25 3.47
C ALA A 74 -7.93 12.05 2.41
N GLY A 75 -8.76 11.37 1.61
CA GLY A 75 -9.64 12.02 0.63
C GLY A 75 -10.68 12.94 1.28
N ARG A 76 -11.24 12.57 2.44
CA ARG A 76 -12.13 13.44 3.22
C ARG A 76 -11.41 14.70 3.69
N ILE A 77 -10.21 14.55 4.26
CA ILE A 77 -9.39 15.68 4.74
C ILE A 77 -9.04 16.62 3.58
N LEU A 78 -8.68 16.08 2.41
CA LEU A 78 -8.40 16.87 1.22
C LEU A 78 -9.63 17.68 0.75
N ALA A 79 -10.82 17.06 0.75
CA ALA A 79 -12.05 17.76 0.42
C ALA A 79 -12.35 18.90 1.42
N GLU A 80 -12.03 18.71 2.70
CA GLU A 80 -12.14 19.77 3.71
C GLU A 80 -11.11 20.88 3.51
N ALA A 81 -9.89 20.55 3.08
CA ALA A 81 -8.86 21.52 2.71
C ALA A 81 -9.32 22.40 1.53
N GLU A 82 -9.86 21.79 0.47
CA GLU A 82 -10.44 22.53 -0.66
C GLU A 82 -11.62 23.41 -0.22
N SER A 83 -12.48 22.91 0.66
CA SER A 83 -13.60 23.69 1.17
C SER A 83 -13.13 24.88 2.00
N ALA A 84 -12.08 24.70 2.82
CA ALA A 84 -11.47 25.78 3.59
C ALA A 84 -10.81 26.82 2.69
N TYR A 85 -10.15 26.38 1.61
CA TYR A 85 -9.58 27.26 0.60
C TYR A 85 -10.65 28.11 -0.11
N LYS A 86 -11.76 27.49 -0.52
CA LYS A 86 -12.92 28.18 -1.12
C LYS A 86 -13.58 29.18 -0.15
N ALA A 87 -13.44 28.95 1.16
CA ALA A 87 -13.91 29.86 2.20
C ALA A 87 -12.86 30.90 2.62
N GLU A 88 -11.77 31.06 1.86
CA GLU A 88 -10.63 31.97 2.14
C GLU A 88 -9.94 31.72 3.50
N ALA A 89 -10.16 30.54 4.10
CA ALA A 89 -9.53 30.10 5.33
C ALA A 89 -8.18 29.41 5.05
N PHE A 90 -7.23 30.16 4.46
CA PHE A 90 -5.99 29.62 3.91
C PHE A 90 -5.13 28.84 4.92
N SER A 91 -5.00 29.34 6.16
CA SER A 91 -4.23 28.64 7.21
C SER A 91 -4.82 27.27 7.55
N LYS A 92 -6.15 27.17 7.58
CA LYS A 92 -6.87 25.91 7.80
C LYS A 92 -6.70 24.96 6.61
N ALA A 93 -6.77 25.50 5.38
CA ALA A 93 -6.55 24.73 4.16
C ALA A 93 -5.14 24.13 4.13
N ILE A 94 -4.11 24.91 4.47
CA ILE A 94 -2.72 24.45 4.56
C ILE A 94 -2.59 23.32 5.59
N ALA A 95 -3.11 23.52 6.81
CA ALA A 95 -3.01 22.51 7.86
C ALA A 95 -3.68 21.18 7.47
N MET A 96 -4.87 21.24 6.86
CA MET A 96 -5.58 20.05 6.37
C MET A 96 -4.85 19.38 5.19
N ALA A 97 -4.28 20.16 4.26
CA ALA A 97 -3.50 19.62 3.16
C ALA A 97 -2.21 18.92 3.64
N GLU A 98 -1.53 19.47 4.65
CA GLU A 98 -0.37 18.83 5.30
C GLU A 98 -0.76 17.54 6.03
N GLU A 99 -1.91 17.54 6.73
CA GLU A 99 -2.44 16.33 7.37
C GLU A 99 -2.75 15.24 6.34
N CYS A 100 -3.42 15.59 5.24
CA CYS A 100 -3.66 14.68 4.11
C CYS A 100 -2.34 14.14 3.56
N SER A 101 -1.35 15.00 3.33
CA SER A 101 -0.03 14.60 2.82
C SER A 101 0.68 13.61 3.76
N THR A 102 0.62 13.86 5.07
CA THR A 102 1.23 13.01 6.10
C THR A 102 0.56 11.64 6.16
N LEU A 103 -0.77 11.63 6.09
CA LEU A 103 -1.54 10.40 6.07
C LEU A 103 -1.25 9.59 4.80
N ALA A 104 -1.22 10.24 3.64
CA ALA A 104 -0.90 9.64 2.35
C ALA A 104 0.52 9.05 2.34
N ASP A 105 1.53 9.76 2.86
CA ASP A 105 2.90 9.25 2.96
C ASP A 105 2.99 8.00 3.85
N SER A 106 2.24 7.96 4.95
CA SER A 106 2.17 6.77 5.78
C SER A 106 1.47 5.61 5.08
N VAL A 107 0.42 5.87 4.29
CA VAL A 107 -0.23 4.82 3.47
C VAL A 107 0.74 4.28 2.41
N ILE A 108 1.52 5.14 1.75
CA ILE A 108 2.54 4.73 0.76
C ILE A 108 3.53 3.76 1.42
N GLY A 109 4.09 4.14 2.57
CA GLY A 109 5.05 3.29 3.29
C GLY A 109 4.47 1.93 3.69
N ASP A 110 3.23 1.91 4.19
CA ASP A 110 2.57 0.66 4.58
C ASP A 110 2.19 -0.21 3.38
N ALA A 111 1.79 0.40 2.26
CA ALA A 111 1.51 -0.30 1.02
C ALA A 111 2.77 -0.97 0.46
N SER A 112 3.91 -0.26 0.43
CA SER A 112 5.19 -0.83 0.02
C SER A 112 5.60 -2.02 0.92
N ASN A 113 5.43 -1.89 2.23
CA ASN A 113 5.68 -2.99 3.17
C ASN A 113 4.79 -4.22 2.91
N LEU A 114 3.50 -4.01 2.60
CA LEU A 114 2.59 -5.10 2.26
C LEU A 114 2.95 -5.77 0.93
N HIS A 115 3.34 -4.98 -0.06
CA HIS A 115 3.80 -5.48 -1.35
C HIS A 115 5.03 -6.39 -1.20
N GLU A 116 6.05 -5.94 -0.46
CA GLU A 116 7.25 -6.74 -0.19
C GLU A 116 6.93 -8.04 0.57
N ARG A 117 6.07 -7.96 1.60
CA ARG A 117 5.63 -9.15 2.36
C ARG A 117 4.87 -10.14 1.50
N ALA A 118 4.02 -9.67 0.59
CA ALA A 118 3.27 -10.54 -0.31
C ALA A 118 4.20 -11.27 -1.28
N ILE A 119 5.21 -10.59 -1.85
CA ILE A 119 6.22 -11.21 -2.72
C ILE A 119 7.03 -12.26 -1.94
N VAL A 120 7.52 -11.91 -0.75
CA VAL A 120 8.32 -12.84 0.07
C VAL A 120 7.49 -14.05 0.50
N ASN A 121 6.24 -13.86 0.89
CA ASN A 121 5.35 -14.96 1.26
C ASN A 121 5.03 -15.87 0.06
N ALA A 122 4.79 -15.30 -1.11
CA ALA A 122 4.56 -16.07 -2.33
C ALA A 122 5.80 -16.90 -2.70
N GLN A 123 6.98 -16.30 -2.61
CA GLN A 123 8.25 -16.99 -2.84
C GLN A 123 8.49 -18.11 -1.80
N ALA A 124 8.26 -17.84 -0.52
CA ALA A 124 8.42 -18.83 0.54
C ALA A 124 7.45 -20.01 0.39
N ALA A 125 6.19 -19.74 0.05
CA ALA A 125 5.19 -20.76 -0.21
C ALA A 125 5.58 -21.64 -1.42
N PHE A 126 6.11 -21.03 -2.48
CA PHE A 126 6.62 -21.76 -3.64
C PHE A 126 7.76 -22.69 -3.26
N TRP A 127 8.77 -22.20 -2.53
CA TRP A 127 9.89 -23.02 -2.07
C TRP A 127 9.45 -24.15 -1.14
N ASN A 128 8.49 -23.90 -0.25
CA ASN A 128 7.95 -24.92 0.63
C ASN A 128 7.22 -26.03 -0.15
N ASN A 129 6.38 -25.66 -1.12
CA ASN A 129 5.68 -26.63 -1.97
C ASN A 129 6.67 -27.46 -2.81
N LEU A 130 7.72 -26.83 -3.33
CA LEU A 130 8.75 -27.51 -4.10
C LEU A 130 9.53 -28.51 -3.23
N ALA A 131 9.88 -28.12 -2.00
CA ALA A 131 10.51 -29.02 -1.04
C ALA A 131 9.61 -30.23 -0.72
N ILE A 132 8.33 -29.99 -0.39
CA ILE A 132 7.37 -31.07 -0.09
C ILE A 132 7.21 -32.02 -1.29
N SER A 133 7.16 -31.49 -2.51
CA SER A 133 7.06 -32.33 -3.72
C SER A 133 8.29 -33.23 -3.91
N ILE A 134 9.49 -32.68 -3.70
CA ILE A 134 10.74 -33.46 -3.85
C ILE A 134 10.82 -34.54 -2.77
N PHE A 135 10.59 -34.18 -1.51
CA PHE A 135 10.62 -35.14 -0.41
C PHE A 135 9.51 -36.19 -0.53
N GLY A 136 8.29 -35.77 -0.88
CA GLY A 136 7.17 -36.68 -1.11
C GLY A 136 7.45 -37.67 -2.23
N GLY A 137 8.01 -37.21 -3.35
CA GLY A 137 8.42 -38.07 -4.46
C GLY A 137 9.50 -39.08 -4.06
N ALA A 138 10.52 -38.64 -3.33
CA ALA A 138 11.58 -39.53 -2.85
C ALA A 138 11.04 -40.60 -1.90
N VAL A 139 10.20 -40.22 -0.93
CA VAL A 139 9.56 -41.16 0.01
C VAL A 139 8.68 -42.17 -0.74
N PHE A 140 7.91 -41.71 -1.73
CA PHE A 140 7.08 -42.57 -2.55
C PHE A 140 7.89 -43.61 -3.34
N LEU A 141 9.01 -43.20 -3.95
CA LEU A 141 9.92 -44.10 -4.66
C LEU A 141 10.56 -45.14 -3.73
N VAL A 142 10.97 -44.73 -2.54
CA VAL A 142 11.51 -45.63 -1.52
C VAL A 142 10.47 -46.66 -1.10
N ALA A 143 9.24 -46.23 -0.80
CA ALA A 143 8.15 -47.13 -0.44
C ALA A 143 7.84 -48.15 -1.56
N LEU A 144 7.80 -47.70 -2.82
CA LEU A 144 7.63 -48.56 -3.99
C LEU A 144 8.75 -49.60 -4.11
N PHE A 145 10.00 -49.18 -3.91
CA PHE A 145 11.16 -50.07 -3.98
C PHE A 145 11.09 -51.17 -2.91
N PHE A 146 10.75 -50.80 -1.66
CA PHE A 146 10.56 -51.76 -0.58
C PHE A 146 9.37 -52.69 -0.81
N ALA A 147 8.24 -52.16 -1.25
CA ALA A 147 7.05 -52.96 -1.57
C ALA A 147 7.36 -53.98 -2.68
N TRP A 148 8.07 -53.58 -3.73
CA TRP A 148 8.52 -54.47 -4.80
C TRP A 148 9.44 -55.57 -4.30
N GLY A 149 10.45 -55.21 -3.48
CA GLY A 149 11.36 -56.17 -2.88
C GLY A 149 10.64 -57.21 -2.01
N TRP A 150 9.68 -56.76 -1.20
CA TRP A 150 8.88 -57.63 -0.35
C TRP A 150 7.97 -58.55 -1.17
N PHE A 151 7.28 -58.00 -2.17
CA PHE A 151 6.40 -58.77 -3.06
C PHE A 151 7.18 -59.85 -3.82
N LYS A 152 8.34 -59.50 -4.38
CA LYS A 152 9.21 -60.45 -5.07
C LYS A 152 9.65 -61.60 -4.15
N ARG A 153 10.01 -61.28 -2.89
CA ARG A 153 10.43 -62.27 -1.89
C ARG A 153 9.27 -63.20 -1.50
N ALA A 154 8.06 -62.65 -1.31
CA ALA A 154 6.86 -63.42 -1.00
C ALA A 154 6.44 -64.32 -2.17
N TYR A 155 6.54 -63.82 -3.41
CA TYR A 155 6.18 -64.56 -4.62
C TYR A 155 7.12 -65.75 -4.87
N MET A 156 8.44 -65.55 -4.72
CA MET A 156 9.43 -66.63 -4.84
C MET A 156 9.21 -67.74 -3.80
N ASN A 157 8.90 -67.40 -2.54
CA ASN A 157 8.58 -68.38 -1.51
C ASN A 157 7.34 -69.22 -1.85
N ARG A 158 6.30 -68.61 -2.44
CA ARG A 158 5.11 -69.35 -2.88
C ARG A 158 5.41 -70.27 -4.05
N MET A 159 6.22 -69.86 -5.03
CA MET A 159 6.58 -70.72 -6.16
C MET A 159 7.47 -71.90 -5.78
N LEU A 160 8.36 -71.75 -4.79
CA LEU A 160 9.17 -72.86 -4.29
C LEU A 160 8.33 -73.92 -3.55
N ASN A 161 7.34 -73.49 -2.75
CA ASN A 161 6.43 -74.42 -2.08
C ASN A 161 5.52 -75.18 -3.06
N MET A 162 5.12 -74.59 -4.19
CA MET A 162 4.32 -75.30 -5.21
C MET A 162 5.11 -76.35 -6.00
N LYS A 163 6.45 -76.38 -5.90
CA LYS A 163 7.27 -77.36 -6.62
C LYS A 163 7.51 -78.66 -5.83
N HIS A 164 7.23 -78.69 -4.53
CA HIS A 164 7.41 -79.88 -3.69
C HIS A 164 6.18 -80.78 -3.60
N GLU A 165 5.00 -80.31 -3.98
CA GLU A 165 3.76 -81.10 -3.87
C GLU A 165 3.58 -82.10 -5.03
N VAL A 166 4.32 -81.95 -6.14
CA VAL A 166 4.24 -82.86 -7.31
C VAL A 166 5.17 -84.07 -7.17
N SER A 167 6.16 -84.04 -6.27
CA SER A 167 7.11 -85.15 -6.08
C SER A 167 6.77 -86.10 -4.94
N VAL A 168 5.65 -85.91 -4.22
CA VAL A 168 5.29 -86.71 -3.04
C VAL A 168 4.11 -87.67 -3.31
N ASN A 169 3.60 -87.73 -4.55
CA ASN A 169 2.43 -88.56 -4.91
C ASN A 169 2.72 -89.63 -5.98
N VAL A 170 3.97 -90.09 -6.10
CA VAL A 170 4.36 -91.23 -6.95
C VAL A 170 5.19 -92.21 -6.13
N GLU A 171 4.61 -92.74 -5.07
CA GLU A 171 5.06 -93.96 -4.38
C GLU A 171 3.88 -94.42 -3.51
N ASP A 172 2.99 -95.21 -4.14
CA ASP A 172 2.25 -96.37 -3.60
C ASP A 172 1.06 -96.74 -4.51
#